data_AF-A0A7C8CVE1-F1
#
_entry.id   AF-A0A7C8CVE1-F1
#
_cell.length_a   1.000
_cell.length_b   1.000
_cell.length_c   1.000
_cell.angle_alpha   90.00
_cell.angle_beta   90.00
_cell.angle_gamma   90.00
#
_symmetry.space_group_name_H-M   'P 1'
#
loop_
_entity.id
_entity.type
_entity.pdbx_description
1 polymer ?
#
loop_
_entity_poly.entity_id
_entity_poly.type
_entity_poly.pdbx_seq_one_letter_code
_entity_poly.pdbx_strand_id
1 'polypeptide(L)'
;MVNTPELPSRERGEDFYRSFLVGYGALFFAPHPVSGALFLLATFAASPVLGTAVLLGLFAATTCAHMMRRSRLELESGLYGFNGALAAFVAFSMQGDAVQLQLISAGLAGLTVPVTARLLDGAWTRRLGLPILSVPSLLVGLPFCLLARSLEWHPYATTILPPYLTLASLFSPELFSDSMRDAVASFPGGSLVLLLFMAGFALHSRQLLGFLAAGLALGSAVGFAFLGWVGAFDFSFVVVTALPTFLALAATFTGSGWRSVLFGAVGVLVSFALWFFGGLWLTDNSLPILTMPFVLSTLGGLLALRVLPLESISWLPRALPLHQVSSPDSAERWNAERQGGWRYWKETAGRLNQDWRDYSDEESITRARELVRKSQRIVFLTGAGISTESGIPDYRTGAVAWKQYDTEQFRFKNFMASEDSRRAYWQMSQDFFLVLRAALPNAGHDAIASLDALGKIEAVITQNVDSLHQRAGVASERVIEIHGSEHTVSCLLCGHSYDREEIYRWILHGVEVPYCSRCQGILKPNSVAFGQPMIEAECERALQAMQRADLLIIAGTSLEVQPVASLPLVALRAGVPVLVVNFQATDYDAFAELVFQGACGALLPELFRLNSSSKASPKA
;
A
#
# COMPACT_ATOMS: atom_id res chain seq x y z
N MET A 1 -4.62 24.86 17.70
CA MET A 1 -4.53 23.78 18.70
C MET A 1 -5.95 23.32 19.01
N VAL A 2 -6.43 22.29 18.32
CA VAL A 2 -7.78 21.74 18.57
C VAL A 2 -7.62 20.65 19.62
N ASN A 3 -8.25 20.83 20.77
CA ASN A 3 -8.31 19.82 21.82
C ASN A 3 -9.19 18.66 21.33
N THR A 4 -8.54 17.57 20.94
CA THR A 4 -9.15 16.24 20.89
C THR A 4 -9.70 15.90 22.28
N PRO A 5 -10.95 15.42 22.42
CA PRO A 5 -11.45 14.97 23.71
C PRO A 5 -10.57 13.83 24.22
N GLU A 6 -10.18 13.89 25.48
CA GLU A 6 -9.42 12.81 26.10
C GLU A 6 -10.30 11.56 26.24
N LEU A 7 -9.80 10.43 25.74
CA LEU A 7 -10.41 9.11 25.96
C LEU A 7 -10.50 8.79 27.46
N PRO A 8 -11.47 7.97 27.90
CA PRO A 8 -11.49 7.41 29.25
C PRO A 8 -10.12 6.82 29.62
N SER A 9 -9.66 7.02 30.86
CA SER A 9 -8.31 6.61 31.30
C SER A 9 -8.03 5.12 31.10
N ARG A 10 -9.08 4.28 31.14
CA ARG A 10 -9.00 2.83 30.95
C ARG A 10 -8.72 2.43 29.49
N GLU A 11 -9.34 3.11 28.52
CA GLU A 11 -9.11 2.87 27.08
C GLU A 11 -7.74 3.39 26.63
N ARG A 12 -7.25 4.49 27.21
CA ARG A 12 -5.89 5.00 26.95
C ARG A 12 -4.80 4.01 27.35
N GLY A 13 -4.98 3.31 28.47
CA GLY A 13 -4.03 2.31 28.94
C GLY A 13 -3.94 1.12 28.00
N GLU A 14 -5.09 0.57 27.61
CA GLU A 14 -5.17 -0.59 26.69
C GLU A 14 -4.57 -0.28 25.31
N ASP A 15 -4.84 0.89 24.75
CA ASP A 15 -4.29 1.32 23.46
C ASP A 15 -2.75 1.48 23.51
N PHE A 16 -2.20 1.96 24.63
CA PHE A 16 -0.75 2.07 24.82
C PHE A 16 -0.08 0.70 24.86
N TYR A 17 -0.56 -0.23 25.70
CA TYR A 17 0.03 -1.57 25.82
C TYR A 17 -0.03 -2.34 24.50
N ARG A 18 -1.13 -2.19 23.78
CA ARG A 18 -1.30 -2.80 22.45
C ARG A 18 -0.27 -2.24 21.47
N SER A 19 -0.18 -0.92 21.34
CA SER A 19 0.77 -0.25 20.44
C SER A 19 2.23 -0.58 20.79
N PHE A 20 2.54 -0.68 22.08
CA PHE A 20 3.87 -1.04 22.59
C PHE A 20 4.30 -2.44 22.13
N LEU A 21 3.45 -3.46 22.37
CA LEU A 21 3.79 -4.84 22.03
C LEU A 21 3.71 -5.10 20.52
N VAL A 22 2.70 -4.53 19.84
CA VAL A 22 2.62 -4.56 18.37
C VAL A 22 3.86 -3.93 17.76
N GLY A 23 4.38 -2.86 18.38
CA GLY A 23 5.64 -2.23 18.05
C GLY A 23 6.78 -3.23 17.88
N TYR A 24 7.05 -4.06 18.89
CA TYR A 24 8.13 -5.04 18.77
C TYR A 24 7.84 -6.18 17.80
N GLY A 25 6.58 -6.61 17.71
CA GLY A 25 6.16 -7.59 16.69
C GLY A 25 6.40 -7.12 15.26
N ALA A 26 6.19 -5.82 14.99
CA ALA A 26 6.36 -5.22 13.68
C ALA A 26 7.82 -5.27 13.18
N LEU A 27 8.81 -5.32 14.08
CA LEU A 27 10.22 -5.52 13.72
C LEU A 27 10.44 -6.79 12.88
N PHE A 28 9.66 -7.83 13.17
CA PHE A 28 9.75 -9.14 12.55
C PHE A 28 8.62 -9.39 11.55
N PHE A 29 7.96 -8.33 11.07
CA PHE A 29 6.79 -8.41 10.19
C PHE A 29 5.62 -9.21 10.79
N ALA A 30 5.51 -9.24 12.12
CA ALA A 30 4.44 -9.91 12.84
C ALA A 30 3.81 -8.94 13.87
N PRO A 31 3.12 -7.87 13.42
CA PRO A 31 2.57 -6.81 14.26
C PRO A 31 1.37 -7.31 15.10
N HIS A 32 1.65 -8.12 16.11
CA HIS A 32 0.66 -8.74 16.99
C HIS A 32 1.15 -8.68 18.45
N PRO A 33 0.30 -8.27 19.43
CA PRO A 33 0.75 -8.04 20.81
C PRO A 33 1.40 -9.28 21.45
N VAL A 34 0.81 -10.46 21.25
CA VAL A 34 1.33 -11.70 21.84
C VAL A 34 2.65 -12.11 21.18
N SER A 35 2.77 -11.91 19.86
CA SER A 35 4.02 -12.19 19.14
C SER A 35 5.12 -11.26 19.61
N GLY A 36 4.84 -9.96 19.75
CA GLY A 36 5.76 -8.98 20.31
C GLY A 36 6.20 -9.30 21.74
N ALA A 37 5.28 -9.75 22.61
CA ALA A 37 5.62 -10.18 23.95
C ALA A 37 6.57 -11.39 23.96
N LEU A 38 6.29 -12.41 23.13
CA LEU A 38 7.16 -13.59 23.00
C LEU A 38 8.55 -13.24 22.45
N PHE A 39 8.62 -12.36 21.45
CA PHE A 39 9.90 -11.89 20.93
C PHE A 39 10.67 -11.10 21.98
N LEU A 40 9.99 -10.27 22.78
CA LEU A 40 10.63 -9.50 23.84
C LEU A 40 11.19 -10.45 24.92
N LEU A 41 10.43 -11.47 25.34
CA LEU A 41 10.89 -12.51 26.25
C LEU A 41 12.09 -13.28 25.67
N ALA A 42 12.05 -13.63 24.39
CA ALA A 42 13.17 -14.28 23.71
C ALA A 42 14.42 -13.40 23.70
N THR A 43 14.25 -12.09 23.52
CA THR A 43 15.33 -11.10 23.55
C THR A 43 15.96 -11.00 24.93
N PHE A 44 15.15 -10.97 26.00
CA PHE A 44 15.63 -11.00 27.38
C PHE A 44 16.33 -12.32 27.73
N ALA A 45 15.79 -13.45 27.28
CA ALA A 45 16.39 -14.76 27.49
C ALA A 45 17.74 -14.91 26.77
N ALA A 46 17.91 -14.27 25.61
CA ALA A 46 19.17 -14.23 24.88
C ALA A 46 20.18 -13.26 25.52
N SER A 47 19.72 -12.06 25.90
CA SER A 47 20.56 -11.05 26.56
C SER A 47 19.69 -10.07 27.37
N PRO A 48 19.81 -10.06 28.71
CA PRO A 48 19.08 -9.10 29.54
C PRO A 48 19.40 -7.64 29.22
N VAL A 49 20.65 -7.36 28.81
CA VAL A 49 21.09 -6.02 28.39
C VAL A 49 20.37 -5.60 27.12
N LEU A 50 20.31 -6.49 26.12
CA LEU A 50 19.59 -6.23 24.87
C LEU A 50 18.09 -6.07 25.11
N GLY A 51 17.50 -6.93 25.93
CA GLY A 51 16.09 -6.84 26.33
C GLY A 51 15.77 -5.49 26.99
N THR A 52 16.67 -4.99 27.84
CA THR A 52 16.53 -3.69 28.50
C THR A 52 16.58 -2.54 27.50
N ALA A 53 17.52 -2.57 26.56
CA ALA A 53 17.65 -1.56 25.50
C ALA A 53 16.38 -1.48 24.64
N VAL A 54 15.88 -2.64 24.20
CA VAL A 54 14.65 -2.77 23.41
C VAL A 54 13.46 -2.25 24.21
N LEU A 55 13.30 -2.67 25.47
CA LEU A 55 12.19 -2.25 26.33
C LEU A 55 12.15 -0.72 26.46
N LEU A 56 13.31 -0.11 26.72
CA LEU A 56 13.43 1.33 26.88
C LEU A 56 13.11 2.09 25.58
N GLY A 57 13.64 1.61 24.44
CA GLY A 57 13.39 2.20 23.13
C GLY A 57 11.92 2.12 22.72
N LEU A 58 11.28 0.96 22.92
CA LEU A 58 9.85 0.76 22.68
C LEU A 58 9.01 1.70 23.54
N PHE A 59 9.36 1.84 24.81
CA PHE A 59 8.60 2.66 25.76
C PHE A 59 8.71 4.14 25.42
N ALA A 60 9.94 4.62 25.19
CA ALA A 60 10.20 6.02 24.86
C ALA A 60 9.55 6.43 23.53
N ALA A 61 9.69 5.64 22.48
CA ALA A 61 9.10 5.95 21.18
C ALA A 61 7.58 5.85 21.18
N THR A 62 7.00 4.82 21.80
CA THR A 62 5.53 4.70 21.93
C THR A 62 4.96 5.87 22.72
N THR A 63 5.59 6.24 23.84
CA THR A 63 5.17 7.41 24.65
C THR A 63 5.24 8.69 23.84
N CYS A 64 6.34 8.94 23.14
CA CYS A 64 6.49 10.12 22.29
C CYS A 64 5.43 10.16 21.17
N ALA A 65 5.11 9.02 20.53
CA ALA A 65 4.07 8.96 19.50
C ALA A 65 2.67 9.29 20.05
N HIS A 66 2.34 8.82 21.25
CA HIS A 66 1.09 9.20 21.94
C HIS A 66 1.09 10.69 22.33
N MET A 67 2.20 11.23 22.81
CA MET A 67 2.34 12.66 23.12
C MET A 67 2.16 13.54 21.88
N MET A 68 2.62 13.08 20.71
CA MET A 68 2.42 13.73 19.41
C MET A 68 0.99 13.57 18.86
N ARG A 69 0.08 12.91 19.59
CA ARG A 69 -1.32 12.66 19.20
C ARG A 69 -1.47 12.02 17.82
N ARG A 70 -0.63 11.02 17.52
CA ARG A 70 -0.72 10.23 16.28
C ARG A 70 -2.02 9.42 16.23
N SER A 71 -2.49 9.13 15.01
CA SER A 71 -3.76 8.42 14.83
C SER A 71 -3.67 7.00 15.39
N ARG A 72 -4.81 6.44 15.84
CA ARG A 72 -4.85 5.06 16.37
C ARG A 72 -4.31 4.06 15.36
N LEU A 73 -4.67 4.19 14.08
CA LEU A 73 -4.20 3.33 13.00
C LEU A 73 -2.67 3.38 12.85
N GLU A 74 -2.09 4.57 12.98
CA GLU A 74 -0.64 4.76 12.96
C GLU A 74 0.07 4.15 14.16
N LEU A 75 -0.51 4.29 15.36
CA LEU A 75 0.05 3.70 16.58
C LEU A 75 -0.02 2.16 16.54
N GLU A 76 -1.13 1.62 16.08
CA GLU A 76 -1.36 0.18 15.92
C GLU A 76 -0.58 -0.44 14.74
N SER A 77 0.05 0.36 13.88
CA SER A 77 0.97 -0.14 12.85
C SER A 77 2.27 -0.72 13.45
N GLY A 78 2.60 -0.34 14.69
CA GLY A 78 3.85 -0.70 15.36
C GLY A 78 5.10 0.02 14.82
N LEU A 79 4.98 0.84 13.76
CA LEU A 79 6.14 1.46 13.08
C LEU A 79 6.95 2.41 13.96
N TYR A 80 6.29 3.09 14.90
CA TYR A 80 6.94 3.98 15.87
C TYR A 80 7.78 3.19 16.88
N GLY A 81 7.22 2.11 17.41
CA GLY A 81 7.85 1.31 18.46
C GLY A 81 9.16 0.67 18.02
N PHE A 82 9.15 -0.14 16.95
CA PHE A 82 10.37 -0.88 16.59
C PHE A 82 11.51 0.02 16.10
N ASN A 83 11.20 1.14 15.43
CA ASN A 83 12.24 2.10 15.04
C ASN A 83 12.91 2.70 16.27
N GLY A 84 12.14 2.98 17.32
CA GLY A 84 12.66 3.38 18.62
C GLY A 84 13.54 2.30 19.27
N ALA A 85 13.10 1.05 19.23
CA ALA A 85 13.85 -0.09 19.75
C ALA A 85 15.22 -0.27 19.05
N LEU A 86 15.24 -0.18 17.72
CA LEU A 86 16.47 -0.25 16.92
C LEU A 86 17.41 0.93 17.20
N ALA A 87 16.87 2.14 17.34
CA ALA A 87 17.67 3.32 17.66
C ALA A 87 18.28 3.24 19.07
N ALA A 88 17.53 2.73 20.05
CA ALA A 88 18.03 2.50 21.41
C ALA A 88 19.18 1.48 21.45
N PHE A 89 19.13 0.45 20.61
CA PHE A 89 20.22 -0.54 20.50
C PHE A 89 21.56 0.10 20.08
N VAL A 90 21.53 1.12 19.22
CA VAL A 90 22.75 1.83 18.79
C VAL A 90 23.48 2.42 19.99
N ALA A 91 22.78 3.10 20.89
CA ALA A 91 23.39 3.65 22.09
C ALA A 91 23.94 2.57 23.03
N PHE A 92 23.20 1.47 23.26
CA PHE A 92 23.66 0.36 24.11
C PHE A 92 24.90 -0.38 23.60
N SER A 93 25.25 -0.21 22.32
CA SER A 93 26.51 -0.73 21.78
C SER A 93 27.73 0.15 22.08
N MET A 94 27.55 1.32 22.70
CA MET A 94 28.62 2.25 23.08
C MET A 94 29.16 2.00 24.49
N GLN A 95 30.45 2.27 24.73
CA GLN A 95 31.09 2.15 26.04
C GLN A 95 30.69 3.30 26.96
N GLY A 96 29.99 3.07 28.07
CA GLY A 96 29.63 4.19 28.95
C GLY A 96 28.98 3.75 30.24
N ASP A 97 28.69 4.74 31.10
CA ASP A 97 27.90 4.50 32.30
C ASP A 97 26.47 4.07 31.95
N ALA A 98 25.93 3.11 32.71
CA ALA A 98 24.63 2.52 32.43
C ALA A 98 23.49 3.54 32.41
N VAL A 99 23.53 4.56 33.28
CA VAL A 99 22.49 5.60 33.33
C VAL A 99 22.59 6.51 32.11
N GLN A 100 23.81 6.91 31.74
CA GLN A 100 24.06 7.71 30.55
C GLN A 100 23.56 7.01 29.28
N LEU A 101 23.87 5.71 29.13
CA LEU A 101 23.43 4.90 28.00
C LEU A 101 21.91 4.77 27.92
N GLN A 102 21.24 4.61 29.06
CA GLN A 102 19.77 4.60 29.11
C GLN A 102 19.17 5.92 28.66
N LEU A 103 19.66 7.05 29.18
CA LEU A 103 19.13 8.38 28.81
C LEU A 103 19.30 8.66 27.31
N ILE A 104 20.47 8.35 26.76
CA ILE A 104 20.75 8.54 25.33
C ILE A 104 19.86 7.63 24.49
N SER A 105 19.68 6.37 24.89
CA SER A 105 18.80 5.42 24.21
C SER A 105 17.35 5.92 24.13
N ALA A 106 16.82 6.43 25.24
CA ALA A 106 15.47 7.01 25.28
C ALA A 106 15.37 8.25 24.37
N GLY A 107 16.40 9.10 24.36
CA GLY A 107 16.50 10.27 23.48
C GLY A 107 16.49 9.90 22.00
N LEU A 108 17.36 8.98 21.58
CA LEU A 108 17.40 8.48 20.20
C LEU A 108 16.07 7.84 19.80
N ALA A 109 15.48 7.01 20.67
CA ALA A 109 14.17 6.41 20.42
C ALA A 109 13.08 7.47 20.19
N GLY A 110 13.03 8.51 21.04
CA GLY A 110 12.10 9.62 20.89
C GLY A 110 12.28 10.41 19.58
N LEU A 111 13.53 10.59 19.13
CA LEU A 111 13.85 11.27 17.87
C LEU A 111 13.38 10.50 16.63
N THR A 112 13.20 9.18 16.71
CA THR A 112 12.67 8.41 15.57
C THR A 112 11.22 8.74 15.24
N VAL A 113 10.42 9.18 16.22
CA VAL A 113 8.98 9.44 16.06
C VAL A 113 8.67 10.54 15.04
N PRO A 114 9.24 11.77 15.13
CA PRO A 114 8.98 12.79 14.12
C PRO A 114 9.50 12.38 12.73
N VAL A 115 10.59 11.61 12.65
CA VAL A 115 11.12 11.09 11.38
C VAL A 115 10.16 10.08 10.75
N THR A 116 9.70 9.10 11.53
CA THR A 116 8.69 8.10 11.12
C THR A 116 7.46 8.79 10.54
N ALA A 117 6.91 9.74 11.27
CA ALA A 117 5.72 10.43 10.82
C ALA A 117 5.92 11.23 9.53
N ARG A 118 7.05 11.94 9.42
CA ARG A 118 7.34 12.73 8.22
C ARG A 118 7.44 11.85 6.97
N LEU A 119 7.98 10.65 7.12
CA LEU A 119 8.09 9.65 6.06
C LEU A 119 6.73 9.06 5.68
N LEU A 120 5.87 8.75 6.66
CA LEU A 120 4.50 8.28 6.41
C LEU A 120 3.68 9.30 5.61
N ASP A 121 3.81 10.59 5.95
CA ASP A 121 3.14 11.69 5.23
C ASP A 121 3.83 12.05 3.90
N GLY A 122 4.97 11.42 3.59
CA GLY A 122 5.84 11.77 2.47
C GLY A 122 5.37 11.28 1.10
N ALA A 123 5.95 11.86 0.04
CA ALA A 123 5.78 11.38 -1.33
C ALA A 123 6.26 9.93 -1.52
N TRP A 124 7.23 9.49 -0.72
CA TRP A 124 7.73 8.12 -0.66
C TRP A 124 6.61 7.09 -0.44
N THR A 125 5.82 7.26 0.62
CA THR A 125 4.74 6.34 0.97
C THR A 125 3.49 6.63 0.15
N ARG A 126 3.14 7.90 -0.10
CA ARG A 126 1.91 8.26 -0.82
C ARG A 126 1.97 8.11 -2.34
N ARG A 127 3.09 8.42 -2.99
CA ARG A 127 3.22 8.36 -4.46
C ARG A 127 3.88 7.08 -4.93
N LEU A 128 4.99 6.68 -4.32
CA LEU A 128 5.73 5.47 -4.73
C LEU A 128 5.17 4.20 -4.08
N GLY A 129 4.37 4.34 -3.02
CA GLY A 129 3.79 3.22 -2.28
C GLY A 129 4.85 2.30 -1.66
N LEU A 130 5.95 2.88 -1.18
CA LEU A 130 7.06 2.17 -0.54
C LEU A 130 6.94 2.21 1.01
N PRO A 131 7.28 1.12 1.71
CA PRO A 131 7.30 1.11 3.16
C PRO A 131 8.46 1.96 3.69
N ILE A 132 8.38 2.39 4.94
CA ILE A 132 9.46 3.15 5.60
C ILE A 132 10.50 2.25 6.27
N LEU A 133 10.16 0.98 6.54
CA LEU A 133 11.03 -0.02 7.18
C LEU A 133 11.76 0.56 8.43
N SER A 134 13.05 0.25 8.59
CA SER A 134 13.91 0.78 9.64
C SER A 134 14.65 2.08 9.24
N VAL A 135 14.22 2.77 8.18
CA VAL A 135 14.81 4.06 7.74
C VAL A 135 14.84 5.09 8.88
N PRO A 136 13.76 5.29 9.67
CA PRO A 136 13.81 6.22 10.80
C PRO A 136 14.93 5.92 11.80
N SER A 137 15.14 4.65 12.15
CA SER A 137 16.22 4.24 13.05
C SER A 137 17.61 4.51 12.45
N LEU A 138 17.80 4.35 11.14
CA LEU A 138 19.07 4.65 10.46
C LEU A 138 19.36 6.16 10.40
N LEU A 139 18.34 6.96 10.10
CA LEU A 139 18.46 8.43 10.03
C LEU A 139 18.73 9.08 11.39
N VAL A 140 18.43 8.39 12.49
CA VAL A 140 18.78 8.82 13.85
C VAL A 140 20.09 8.19 14.31
N GLY A 141 20.28 6.89 14.08
CA GLY A 141 21.43 6.13 14.58
C GLY A 141 22.75 6.48 13.89
N LEU A 142 22.78 6.65 12.56
CA LEU A 142 24.03 6.95 11.85
C LEU A 142 24.61 8.33 12.22
N PRO A 143 23.82 9.42 12.25
CA PRO A 143 24.31 10.71 12.74
C PRO A 143 24.79 10.65 14.19
N PHE A 144 24.13 9.85 15.04
CA PHE A 144 24.59 9.63 16.40
C PHE A 144 25.94 8.92 16.45
N CYS A 145 26.16 7.86 15.66
CA CYS A 145 27.46 7.18 15.58
C CYS A 145 28.57 8.13 15.09
N LEU A 146 28.28 8.99 14.11
CA LEU A 146 29.21 10.02 13.64
C LEU A 146 29.57 11.02 14.74
N LEU A 147 28.56 11.47 15.49
CA LEU A 147 28.76 12.36 16.63
C LEU A 147 29.57 11.67 17.75
N ALA A 148 29.21 10.45 18.13
CA ALA A 148 29.92 9.66 19.12
C ALA A 148 31.40 9.50 18.74
N ARG A 149 31.69 9.15 17.48
CA ARG A 149 33.05 9.10 16.94
C ARG A 149 33.80 10.42 17.09
N SER A 150 33.15 11.55 16.78
CA SER A 150 33.78 12.88 16.92
C SER A 150 34.09 13.28 18.36
N LEU A 151 33.41 12.63 19.32
CA LEU A 151 33.59 12.81 20.75
C LEU A 151 34.47 11.71 21.38
N GLU A 152 35.16 10.89 20.56
CA GLU A 152 35.97 9.75 21.00
C GLU A 152 35.19 8.74 21.86
N TRP A 153 33.88 8.66 21.63
CA TRP A 153 33.00 7.73 22.31
C TRP A 153 32.89 6.44 21.50
N HIS A 154 33.57 5.40 21.97
CA HIS A 154 33.77 4.17 21.20
C HIS A 154 32.71 3.09 21.47
N PRO A 155 32.35 2.27 20.46
CA PRO A 155 31.57 1.05 20.67
C PRO A 155 32.29 0.01 21.54
N TYR A 156 31.56 -0.90 22.20
CA TYR A 156 32.12 -2.10 22.83
C TYR A 156 32.77 -3.06 21.81
N ALA A 157 32.28 -3.06 20.57
CA ALA A 157 32.89 -3.75 19.43
C ALA A 157 32.61 -2.95 18.15
N THR A 158 33.67 -2.54 17.44
CA THR A 158 33.60 -1.77 16.19
C THR A 158 33.56 -2.64 14.93
N THR A 159 33.83 -3.94 15.05
CA THR A 159 34.20 -4.78 13.92
C THR A 159 33.14 -5.85 13.67
N ILE A 160 32.45 -5.70 12.53
CA ILE A 160 31.51 -6.69 11.96
C ILE A 160 32.29 -7.82 11.29
N LEU A 161 33.54 -7.54 10.90
CA LEU A 161 34.50 -8.50 10.39
C LEU A 161 35.69 -8.57 11.35
N PRO A 162 36.26 -9.75 11.61
CA PRO A 162 37.48 -9.85 12.39
C PRO A 162 38.58 -8.91 11.84
N PRO A 163 39.35 -8.22 12.71
CA PRO A 163 40.32 -7.21 12.28
C PRO A 163 41.47 -7.75 11.41
N TYR A 164 41.62 -9.07 11.28
CA TYR A 164 42.58 -9.73 10.40
C TYR A 164 42.07 -9.94 8.96
N LEU A 165 40.78 -9.71 8.67
CA LEU A 165 40.23 -9.89 7.34
C LEU A 165 40.60 -8.72 6.41
N THR A 166 41.56 -8.98 5.52
CA THR A 166 41.94 -8.14 4.39
C THR A 166 41.70 -8.90 3.08
N LEU A 167 41.69 -8.23 1.92
CA LEU A 167 41.63 -8.92 0.61
C LEU A 167 42.71 -10.00 0.45
N ALA A 168 43.86 -9.83 1.12
CA ALA A 168 44.97 -10.78 1.10
C ALA A 168 44.75 -12.01 2.01
N SER A 169 44.06 -11.86 3.14
CA SER A 169 43.78 -12.96 4.08
C SER A 169 42.69 -13.92 3.58
N LEU A 170 41.95 -13.54 2.52
CA LEU A 170 40.94 -14.39 1.88
C LEU A 170 41.50 -15.69 1.33
N PHE A 171 42.80 -15.82 1.09
CA PHE A 171 43.40 -17.02 0.47
C PHE A 171 44.15 -17.94 1.46
N SER A 172 43.96 -17.78 2.78
CA SER A 172 44.62 -18.63 3.81
C SER A 172 43.84 -19.94 4.07
N PRO A 173 44.47 -21.13 3.92
CA PRO A 173 43.85 -22.42 4.23
C PRO A 173 43.58 -22.66 5.72
N GLU A 174 44.32 -22.04 6.63
CA GLU A 174 44.14 -22.22 8.08
C GLU A 174 42.90 -21.48 8.61
N LEU A 175 42.60 -20.30 8.04
CA LEU A 175 41.38 -19.53 8.36
C LEU A 175 40.10 -20.30 7.98
N PHE A 176 40.15 -21.17 6.96
CA PHE A 176 39.02 -22.00 6.52
C PHE A 176 38.56 -22.95 7.65
N SER A 177 39.49 -23.63 8.31
CA SER A 177 39.16 -24.72 9.23
C SER A 177 38.67 -24.26 10.61
N ASP A 178 39.28 -23.21 11.16
CA ASP A 178 38.92 -22.70 12.49
C ASP A 178 37.51 -22.11 12.48
N SER A 179 37.20 -21.45 11.39
CA SER A 179 35.98 -20.71 11.28
C SER A 179 34.75 -21.54 10.90
N MET A 180 34.95 -22.69 10.24
CA MET A 180 33.92 -23.73 10.12
C MET A 180 33.46 -24.22 11.51
N ARG A 181 34.41 -24.32 12.46
CA ARG A 181 34.13 -24.74 13.83
C ARG A 181 33.36 -23.67 14.59
N ASP A 182 33.74 -22.41 14.43
CA ASP A 182 33.07 -21.27 15.07
C ASP A 182 31.69 -20.98 14.48
N ALA A 183 31.48 -21.15 13.18
CA ALA A 183 30.17 -21.04 12.53
C ALA A 183 29.16 -22.08 13.07
N VAL A 184 29.62 -23.30 13.35
CA VAL A 184 28.80 -24.37 13.95
C VAL A 184 28.54 -24.10 15.43
N ALA A 185 29.52 -23.56 16.17
CA ALA A 185 29.37 -23.19 17.59
C ALA A 185 28.53 -21.92 17.81
N SER A 186 28.49 -21.02 16.82
CA SER A 186 27.75 -19.74 16.84
C SER A 186 26.27 -19.89 16.51
N PHE A 187 25.77 -21.12 16.27
CA PHE A 187 24.34 -21.40 16.22
C PHE A 187 23.76 -21.14 17.63
N PRO A 188 23.11 -20.00 17.91
CA PRO A 188 22.91 -19.58 19.29
C PRO A 188 21.88 -20.48 19.98
N GLY A 189 22.36 -21.24 20.96
CA GLY A 189 22.00 -21.03 22.35
C GLY A 189 20.51 -21.10 22.71
N GLY A 190 20.08 -22.29 23.15
CA GLY A 190 18.88 -22.51 23.94
C GLY A 190 17.65 -22.81 23.11
N SER A 191 17.17 -24.05 23.19
CA SER A 191 15.87 -24.46 22.65
C SER A 191 14.77 -23.44 22.98
N LEU A 192 14.83 -22.79 24.14
CA LEU A 192 13.86 -21.79 24.60
C LEU A 192 13.80 -20.50 23.73
N VAL A 193 14.93 -19.87 23.37
CA VAL A 193 14.92 -18.60 22.60
C VAL A 193 14.31 -18.85 21.21
N LEU A 194 14.76 -19.92 20.55
CA LEU A 194 14.23 -20.33 19.26
C LEU A 194 12.75 -20.72 19.35
N LEU A 195 12.35 -21.48 20.38
CA LEU A 195 10.95 -21.84 20.61
C LEU A 195 10.05 -20.61 20.80
N LEU A 196 10.50 -19.60 21.55
CA LEU A 196 9.74 -18.36 21.77
C LEU A 196 9.58 -17.56 20.46
N PHE A 197 10.64 -17.44 19.66
CA PHE A 197 10.53 -16.83 18.33
C PHE A 197 9.60 -17.62 17.42
N MET A 198 9.78 -18.94 17.30
CA MET A 198 8.90 -19.79 16.49
C MET A 198 7.45 -19.70 16.94
N ALA A 199 7.18 -19.68 18.24
CA ALA A 199 5.84 -19.49 18.80
C ALA A 199 5.25 -18.11 18.43
N GLY A 200 6.06 -17.05 18.52
CA GLY A 200 5.64 -15.71 18.12
C GLY A 200 5.26 -15.61 16.65
N PHE A 201 6.05 -16.21 15.75
CA PHE A 201 5.72 -16.31 14.33
C PHE A 201 4.51 -17.19 14.06
N ALA A 202 4.41 -18.37 14.69
CA ALA A 202 3.31 -19.32 14.52
C ALA A 202 1.94 -18.71 14.90
N LEU A 203 1.92 -17.90 15.97
CA LEU A 203 0.70 -17.20 16.41
C LEU A 203 0.25 -16.12 15.43
N HIS A 204 1.18 -15.51 14.69
CA HIS A 204 0.85 -14.49 13.71
C HIS A 204 0.47 -15.09 12.35
N SER A 205 1.31 -15.98 11.81
CA SER A 205 1.07 -16.68 10.55
C SER A 205 1.90 -17.95 10.44
N ARG A 206 1.23 -19.07 10.17
CA ARG A 206 1.90 -20.36 9.93
C ARG A 206 2.77 -20.34 8.67
N GLN A 207 2.39 -19.56 7.66
CA GLN A 207 3.19 -19.37 6.46
C GLN A 207 4.47 -18.59 6.78
N LEU A 208 4.35 -17.50 7.55
CA LEU A 208 5.50 -16.69 7.94
C LEU A 208 6.55 -17.53 8.72
N LEU A 209 6.11 -18.50 9.52
CA LEU A 209 7.01 -19.47 10.17
C LEU A 209 7.79 -20.34 9.15
N GLY A 210 7.16 -20.75 8.04
CA GLY A 210 7.85 -21.46 6.96
C GLY A 210 8.88 -20.57 6.26
N PHE A 211 8.53 -19.32 5.99
CA PHE A 211 9.45 -18.33 5.41
C PHE A 211 10.61 -17.97 6.35
N LEU A 212 10.39 -17.99 7.67
CA LEU A 212 11.45 -17.84 8.67
C LEU A 212 12.50 -18.95 8.51
N ALA A 213 12.06 -20.21 8.48
CA ALA A 213 12.97 -21.35 8.33
C ALA A 213 13.74 -21.29 7.00
N ALA A 214 13.04 -20.97 5.90
CA ALA A 214 13.66 -20.82 4.58
C ALA A 214 14.66 -19.65 4.53
N GLY A 215 14.33 -18.50 5.13
CA GLY A 215 15.19 -17.33 5.19
C GLY A 215 16.45 -17.55 6.04
N LEU A 216 16.31 -18.23 7.18
CA LEU A 216 17.45 -18.64 8.02
C LEU A 216 18.38 -19.60 7.26
N ALA A 217 17.82 -20.62 6.59
CA ALA A 217 18.59 -21.57 5.80
C ALA A 217 19.31 -20.90 4.63
N LEU A 218 18.60 -20.05 3.88
CA LEU A 218 19.15 -19.33 2.73
C LEU A 218 20.22 -18.33 3.14
N GLY A 219 19.97 -17.51 4.16
CA GLY A 219 20.96 -16.54 4.66
C GLY A 219 22.22 -17.23 5.16
N SER A 220 22.08 -18.36 5.86
CA SER A 220 23.21 -19.18 6.31
C SER A 220 23.98 -19.76 5.13
N ALA A 221 23.28 -20.32 4.13
CA ALA A 221 23.90 -20.86 2.94
C ALA A 221 24.67 -19.79 2.14
N VAL A 222 24.09 -18.60 1.97
CA VAL A 222 24.73 -17.45 1.30
C VAL A 222 25.97 -17.02 2.08
N GLY A 223 25.84 -16.71 3.37
CA GLY A 223 26.98 -16.24 4.15
C GLY A 223 28.10 -17.29 4.23
N PHE A 224 27.76 -18.56 4.34
CA PHE A 224 28.74 -19.65 4.32
C PHE A 224 29.39 -19.84 2.95
N ALA A 225 28.64 -19.75 1.86
CA ALA A 225 29.20 -19.86 0.51
C ALA A 225 30.24 -18.78 0.22
N PHE A 226 30.01 -17.55 0.70
CA PHE A 226 30.91 -16.44 0.44
C PHE A 226 32.01 -16.24 1.49
N LEU A 227 31.75 -16.55 2.76
CA LEU A 227 32.69 -16.28 3.85
C LEU A 227 33.11 -17.51 4.63
N GLY A 228 32.31 -18.59 4.64
CA GLY A 228 32.55 -19.78 5.45
C GLY A 228 33.89 -20.46 5.15
N TRP A 229 34.38 -20.34 3.92
CA TRP A 229 35.68 -20.86 3.50
C TRP A 229 36.88 -20.02 3.98
N VAL A 230 36.65 -18.88 4.60
CA VAL A 230 37.69 -18.05 5.26
C VAL A 230 37.34 -17.90 6.75
N GLY A 231 36.40 -18.73 7.22
CA GLY A 231 35.22 -18.32 7.97
C GLY A 231 35.29 -17.02 8.77
N ALA A 232 35.09 -15.98 8.00
CA ALA A 232 34.54 -14.73 8.46
C ALA A 232 33.01 -14.80 8.63
N PHE A 233 32.40 -16.00 8.71
CA PHE A 233 30.95 -16.12 8.72
C PHE A 233 30.38 -15.70 10.07
N ASP A 234 29.81 -14.50 10.11
CA ASP A 234 29.07 -13.98 11.24
C ASP A 234 27.56 -14.23 11.05
N PHE A 235 26.95 -14.96 11.98
CA PHE A 235 25.52 -15.24 11.98
C PHE A 235 24.66 -13.97 12.17
N SER A 236 25.24 -12.87 12.66
CA SER A 236 24.58 -11.56 12.73
C SER A 236 24.10 -11.08 11.36
N PHE A 237 24.84 -11.39 10.27
CA PHE A 237 24.41 -11.13 8.88
C PHE A 237 23.04 -11.78 8.62
N VAL A 238 22.88 -13.04 9.03
CA VAL A 238 21.68 -13.84 8.78
C VAL A 238 20.49 -13.20 9.49
N VAL A 239 20.63 -12.87 10.78
CA VAL A 239 19.51 -12.40 11.61
C VAL A 239 19.16 -10.94 11.33
N VAL A 240 20.15 -10.07 11.12
CA VAL A 240 19.94 -8.61 11.01
C VAL A 240 19.64 -8.18 9.57
N THR A 241 20.13 -8.92 8.57
CA THR A 241 20.03 -8.48 7.17
C THR A 241 19.36 -9.49 6.25
N ALA A 242 19.84 -10.73 6.19
CA ALA A 242 19.34 -11.71 5.22
C ALA A 242 17.90 -12.10 5.51
N LEU A 243 17.60 -12.49 6.75
CA LEU A 243 16.28 -12.94 7.16
C LEU A 243 15.22 -11.82 7.00
N PRO A 244 15.42 -10.58 7.50
CA PRO A 244 14.45 -9.51 7.29
C PRO A 244 14.23 -9.18 5.81
N THR A 245 15.29 -9.21 4.98
CA THR A 245 15.18 -8.98 3.53
C THR A 245 14.35 -10.07 2.87
N PHE A 246 14.60 -11.34 3.24
CA PHE A 246 13.85 -12.47 2.72
C PHE A 246 12.38 -12.40 3.14
N LEU A 247 12.08 -12.19 4.41
CA LEU A 247 10.69 -12.07 4.89
C LEU A 247 9.97 -10.92 4.20
N ALA A 248 10.63 -9.77 4.02
CA ALA A 248 10.06 -8.62 3.33
C ALA A 248 9.73 -8.93 1.86
N LEU A 249 10.71 -9.43 1.10
CA LEU A 249 10.63 -9.55 -0.36
C LEU A 249 10.07 -10.88 -0.86
N ALA A 250 10.08 -11.94 -0.06
CA ALA A 250 9.54 -13.26 -0.40
C ALA A 250 8.18 -13.56 0.21
N ALA A 251 7.71 -12.73 1.16
CA ALA A 251 6.46 -13.01 1.86
C ALA A 251 5.62 -11.74 2.05
N THR A 252 6.10 -10.79 2.86
CA THR A 252 5.28 -9.67 3.36
C THR A 252 4.81 -8.70 2.26
N PHE A 253 5.70 -8.30 1.35
CA PHE A 253 5.39 -7.27 0.34
C PHE A 253 5.08 -7.82 -1.06
N THR A 254 5.21 -9.11 -1.29
CA THR A 254 5.07 -9.72 -2.64
C THR A 254 4.21 -10.99 -2.63
N GLY A 255 3.90 -11.56 -1.46
CA GLY A 255 3.17 -12.82 -1.31
C GLY A 255 4.04 -14.07 -1.42
N SER A 256 3.43 -15.25 -1.36
CA SER A 256 4.11 -16.54 -1.08
C SER A 256 4.49 -17.39 -2.30
N GLY A 257 4.28 -16.89 -3.52
CA GLY A 257 4.54 -17.65 -4.74
C GLY A 257 6.02 -17.95 -4.99
N TRP A 258 6.34 -18.95 -5.82
CA TRP A 258 7.73 -19.29 -6.16
C TRP A 258 8.53 -18.10 -6.74
N ARG A 259 7.86 -17.19 -7.46
CA ARG A 259 8.43 -15.94 -7.97
C ARG A 259 8.90 -15.02 -6.84
N SER A 260 8.08 -14.89 -5.80
CA SER A 260 8.39 -14.11 -4.61
C SER A 260 9.55 -14.74 -3.84
N VAL A 261 9.55 -16.07 -3.67
CA VAL A 261 10.68 -16.79 -3.06
C VAL A 261 11.98 -16.52 -3.80
N LEU A 262 11.98 -16.67 -5.13
CA LEU A 262 13.16 -16.39 -5.96
C LEU A 262 13.59 -14.92 -5.85
N PHE A 263 12.63 -14.00 -5.88
CA PHE A 263 12.91 -12.57 -5.76
C PHE A 263 13.49 -12.19 -4.40
N GLY A 264 12.97 -12.73 -3.31
CA GLY A 264 13.57 -12.55 -1.99
C GLY A 264 14.96 -13.17 -1.88
N ALA A 265 15.22 -14.30 -2.56
CA ALA A 265 16.56 -14.86 -2.61
C ALA A 265 17.57 -13.97 -3.34
N VAL A 266 17.17 -13.35 -4.46
CA VAL A 266 17.96 -12.30 -5.12
C VAL A 266 18.19 -11.12 -4.18
N GLY A 267 17.16 -10.69 -3.45
CA GLY A 267 17.27 -9.65 -2.43
C GLY A 267 18.28 -9.99 -1.33
N VAL A 268 18.33 -11.24 -0.87
CA VAL A 268 19.33 -11.70 0.11
C VAL A 268 20.75 -11.61 -0.45
N LEU A 269 20.97 -11.99 -1.72
CA LEU A 269 22.28 -11.86 -2.37
C LEU A 269 22.72 -10.39 -2.49
N VAL A 270 21.80 -9.50 -2.87
CA VAL A 270 22.07 -8.05 -2.92
C VAL A 270 22.36 -7.51 -1.51
N SER A 271 21.58 -7.93 -0.50
CA SER A 271 21.80 -7.56 0.89
C SER A 271 23.15 -8.06 1.39
N PHE A 272 23.59 -9.27 0.99
CA PHE A 272 24.92 -9.78 1.30
C PHE A 272 26.01 -8.90 0.70
N ALA A 273 25.92 -8.56 -0.59
CA ALA A 273 26.90 -7.70 -1.24
C ALA A 273 26.98 -6.32 -0.56
N LEU A 274 25.84 -5.71 -0.24
CA LEU A 274 25.78 -4.44 0.49
C LEU A 274 26.38 -4.57 1.89
N TRP A 275 26.08 -5.65 2.61
CA TRP A 275 26.61 -5.89 3.94
C TRP A 275 28.13 -6.09 3.92
N PHE A 276 28.63 -6.89 2.98
CA PHE A 276 30.06 -7.20 2.86
C PHE A 276 30.87 -5.97 2.43
N PHE A 277 30.57 -5.39 1.26
CA PHE A 277 31.35 -4.26 0.73
C PHE A 277 31.11 -2.97 1.51
N GLY A 278 29.86 -2.70 1.90
CA GLY A 278 29.55 -1.57 2.78
C GLY A 278 30.17 -1.75 4.16
N GLY A 279 30.24 -2.98 4.66
CA GLY A 279 30.80 -3.30 5.97
C GLY A 279 32.29 -3.05 6.01
N LEU A 280 33.02 -3.47 4.98
CA LEU A 280 34.44 -3.16 4.82
C LEU A 280 34.68 -1.65 4.84
N TRP A 281 33.96 -0.90 4.00
CA TRP A 281 34.12 0.56 3.92
C TRP A 281 33.77 1.28 5.23
N LEU A 282 32.69 0.87 5.91
CA LEU A 282 32.28 1.47 7.17
C LEU A 282 33.22 1.09 8.33
N THR A 283 33.76 -0.13 8.33
CA THR A 283 34.76 -0.58 9.32
C THR A 283 36.03 0.25 9.23
N ASP A 284 36.52 0.52 8.01
CA ASP A 284 37.66 1.43 7.77
C ASP A 284 37.40 2.84 8.31
N ASN A 285 36.13 3.22 8.44
CA ASN A 285 35.67 4.49 8.98
C ASN A 285 35.14 4.40 10.42
N SER A 286 35.35 3.28 11.12
CA SER A 286 34.87 3.05 12.50
C SER A 286 33.36 3.33 12.68
N LEU A 287 32.55 2.98 11.69
CA LEU A 287 31.09 3.14 11.71
C LEU A 287 30.40 1.77 11.60
N PRO A 288 29.25 1.58 12.27
CA PRO A 288 28.47 0.36 12.13
C PRO A 288 27.60 0.39 10.87
N ILE A 289 27.39 -0.77 10.24
CA ILE A 289 26.49 -0.89 9.07
C ILE A 289 25.01 -0.93 9.41
N LEU A 290 24.68 -1.29 10.66
CA LEU A 290 23.30 -1.39 11.15
C LEU A 290 22.41 -2.20 10.19
N THR A 291 21.14 -1.78 10.02
CA THR A 291 20.17 -2.42 9.12
C THR A 291 20.24 -1.90 7.67
N MET A 292 21.27 -1.12 7.30
CA MET A 292 21.36 -0.54 5.95
C MET A 292 21.24 -1.57 4.81
N PRO A 293 21.88 -2.75 4.85
CA PRO A 293 21.83 -3.71 3.75
C PRO A 293 20.41 -4.23 3.51
N PHE A 294 19.69 -4.51 4.60
CA PHE A 294 18.27 -4.88 4.56
C PHE A 294 17.42 -3.77 3.95
N VAL A 295 17.57 -2.54 4.44
CA VAL A 295 16.77 -1.39 3.98
C VAL A 295 17.01 -1.12 2.51
N LEU A 296 18.26 -1.02 2.07
CA LEU A 296 18.62 -0.70 0.69
C LEU A 296 18.22 -1.82 -0.28
N SER A 297 18.47 -3.09 0.08
CA SER A 297 18.06 -4.22 -0.75
C SER A 297 16.53 -4.31 -0.89
N THR A 298 15.81 -4.19 0.23
CA THR A 298 14.34 -4.28 0.25
C THR A 298 13.70 -3.14 -0.54
N LEU A 299 14.12 -1.88 -0.28
CA LEU A 299 13.55 -0.73 -0.97
C LEU A 299 13.93 -0.69 -2.44
N GLY A 300 15.17 -1.04 -2.78
CA GLY A 300 15.61 -1.16 -4.17
C GLY A 300 14.81 -2.22 -4.92
N GLY A 301 14.58 -3.39 -4.31
CA GLY A 301 13.73 -4.44 -4.85
C GLY A 301 12.28 -3.98 -5.07
N LEU A 302 11.65 -3.39 -4.05
CA LEU A 302 10.28 -2.90 -4.17
C LEU A 302 10.14 -1.75 -5.19
N LEU A 303 11.10 -0.83 -5.24
CA LEU A 303 11.13 0.23 -6.25
C LEU A 303 11.28 -0.35 -7.65
N ALA A 304 12.15 -1.33 -7.84
CA ALA A 304 12.31 -2.03 -9.11
C ALA A 304 10.97 -2.66 -9.55
N LEU A 305 10.20 -3.27 -8.64
CA LEU A 305 8.88 -3.80 -8.97
C LEU A 305 7.85 -2.73 -9.34
N ARG A 306 8.04 -1.47 -8.92
CA ARG A 306 7.13 -0.36 -9.24
C ARG A 306 7.50 0.40 -10.51
N VAL A 307 8.77 0.33 -10.93
CA VAL A 307 9.29 1.13 -12.06
C VAL A 307 9.60 0.27 -13.27
N LEU A 308 10.01 -0.99 -13.08
CA LEU A 308 10.34 -1.88 -14.20
C LEU A 308 9.06 -2.38 -14.90
N PRO A 309 9.10 -2.58 -16.23
CA PRO A 309 8.02 -3.21 -16.97
C PRO A 309 7.96 -4.71 -16.60
N LEU A 310 7.22 -5.04 -15.53
CA LEU A 310 7.11 -6.41 -15.00
C LEU A 310 6.70 -7.46 -16.05
N GLU A 311 6.07 -7.02 -17.15
CA GLU A 311 5.63 -7.88 -18.26
C GLU A 311 6.80 -8.44 -19.09
N SER A 312 7.94 -7.74 -19.16
CA SER A 312 9.11 -8.23 -19.90
C SER A 312 9.97 -9.20 -19.09
N ILE A 313 9.72 -9.34 -17.78
CA ILE A 313 10.49 -10.21 -16.88
C ILE A 313 9.50 -11.13 -16.14
N SER A 314 9.14 -12.22 -16.79
CA SER A 314 8.07 -13.13 -16.38
C SER A 314 8.23 -13.76 -14.99
N TRP A 315 9.43 -13.77 -14.42
CA TRP A 315 9.68 -14.31 -13.08
C TRP A 315 9.54 -13.29 -11.95
N LEU A 316 9.44 -11.98 -12.23
CA LEU A 316 9.26 -10.98 -11.17
C LEU A 316 7.86 -11.11 -10.53
N PRO A 317 7.76 -11.06 -9.20
CA PRO A 317 6.48 -10.99 -8.51
C PRO A 317 5.87 -9.58 -8.64
N ARG A 318 4.62 -9.40 -8.20
CA ARG A 318 4.02 -8.07 -8.06
C ARG A 318 4.12 -7.61 -6.61
N ALA A 319 4.51 -6.35 -6.42
CA ALA A 319 4.49 -5.74 -5.10
C ALA A 319 3.05 -5.46 -4.65
N LEU A 320 2.75 -5.76 -3.38
CA LEU A 320 1.49 -5.41 -2.76
C LEU A 320 1.36 -3.90 -2.57
N PRO A 321 0.13 -3.35 -2.64
CA PRO A 321 -0.18 -2.06 -2.05
C PRO A 321 0.02 -2.09 -0.53
N LEU A 322 0.60 -1.04 0.06
CA LEU A 322 0.97 -1.03 1.50
C LEU A 322 -0.19 -1.28 2.46
N HIS A 323 -1.41 -0.85 2.13
CA HIS A 323 -2.58 -1.05 2.99
C HIS A 323 -3.09 -2.50 2.99
N GLN A 324 -2.68 -3.32 2.02
CA GLN A 324 -2.98 -4.77 1.96
C GLN A 324 -1.91 -5.61 2.69
N VAL A 325 -0.81 -4.98 3.09
CA VAL A 325 0.31 -5.66 3.75
C VAL A 325 -0.05 -5.86 5.21
N SER A 326 -0.28 -7.10 5.60
CA SER A 326 -0.46 -7.47 7.01
C SER A 326 0.22 -8.80 7.35
N SER A 327 0.06 -9.82 6.51
CA SER A 327 0.75 -11.11 6.63
C SER A 327 0.94 -11.75 5.24
N PRO A 328 1.74 -12.82 5.11
CA PRO A 328 1.82 -13.57 3.86
C PRO A 328 0.45 -14.08 3.38
N ASP A 329 -0.43 -14.43 4.32
CA ASP A 329 -1.79 -14.88 4.04
C ASP A 329 -2.67 -13.76 3.45
N SER A 330 -2.40 -12.48 3.79
CA SER A 330 -3.11 -11.34 3.18
C SER A 330 -2.65 -11.09 1.75
N ALA A 331 -1.38 -11.36 1.46
CA ALA A 331 -0.84 -11.30 0.11
C ALA A 331 -1.34 -12.43 -0.78
N GLU A 332 -1.50 -13.64 -0.26
CA GLU A 332 -2.21 -14.71 -0.95
C GLU A 332 -3.67 -14.34 -1.19
N ARG A 333 -4.38 -13.85 -0.17
CA ARG A 333 -5.78 -13.41 -0.32
C ARG A 333 -5.92 -12.31 -1.36
N TRP A 334 -5.09 -11.28 -1.36
CA TRP A 334 -5.10 -10.23 -2.38
C TRP A 334 -4.86 -10.79 -3.79
N ASN A 335 -3.86 -11.66 -3.95
CA ASN A 335 -3.57 -12.29 -5.23
C ASN A 335 -4.71 -13.24 -5.66
N ALA A 336 -5.31 -13.96 -4.72
CA ALA A 336 -6.42 -14.88 -4.93
C ALA A 336 -7.77 -14.18 -5.10
N GLU A 337 -7.99 -12.99 -4.55
CA GLU A 337 -9.17 -12.13 -4.80
C GLU A 337 -9.04 -11.44 -6.14
N ARG A 338 -7.82 -11.10 -6.56
CA ARG A 338 -7.58 -10.57 -7.89
C ARG A 338 -7.72 -11.66 -8.97
N GLN A 339 -7.15 -12.84 -8.74
CA GLN A 339 -7.29 -14.00 -9.62
C GLN A 339 -8.64 -14.70 -9.51
N GLY A 340 -9.24 -14.67 -8.33
CA GLY A 340 -10.53 -15.26 -7.97
C GLY A 340 -11.68 -14.36 -8.37
N GLY A 341 -11.50 -13.04 -8.28
CA GLY A 341 -12.29 -12.06 -9.02
C GLY A 341 -12.21 -12.38 -10.50
N TRP A 342 -11.02 -12.51 -11.08
CA TRP A 342 -10.88 -12.94 -12.47
C TRP A 342 -11.56 -14.28 -12.79
N ARG A 343 -11.49 -15.29 -11.93
CA ARG A 343 -12.16 -16.60 -12.10
C ARG A 343 -13.68 -16.51 -11.93
N TYR A 344 -14.16 -15.84 -10.89
CA TYR A 344 -15.56 -15.51 -10.66
C TYR A 344 -16.12 -14.74 -11.85
N TRP A 345 -15.38 -13.77 -12.37
CA TRP A 345 -15.74 -13.00 -13.56
C TRP A 345 -15.69 -13.84 -14.83
N LYS A 346 -14.72 -14.74 -14.99
CA LYS A 346 -14.63 -15.69 -16.12
C LYS A 346 -15.77 -16.71 -16.10
N GLU A 347 -16.15 -17.19 -14.91
CA GLU A 347 -17.30 -18.07 -14.71
C GLU A 347 -18.64 -17.33 -14.86
N THR A 348 -18.73 -16.09 -14.40
CA THR A 348 -19.93 -15.24 -14.55
C THR A 348 -20.14 -14.83 -16.01
N ALA A 349 -19.06 -14.49 -16.74
CA ALA A 349 -19.08 -14.30 -18.18
C ALA A 349 -19.49 -15.59 -18.92
N GLY A 350 -19.00 -16.74 -18.47
CA GLY A 350 -19.41 -18.04 -19.01
C GLY A 350 -20.88 -18.40 -18.76
N ARG A 351 -21.48 -17.90 -17.67
CA ARG A 351 -22.91 -18.12 -17.32
C ARG A 351 -23.86 -17.17 -18.06
N LEU A 352 -23.39 -16.02 -18.52
CA LEU A 352 -24.20 -14.99 -19.18
C LEU A 352 -24.23 -15.11 -20.72
N ASN A 353 -24.07 -16.31 -21.28
CA ASN A 353 -23.85 -16.47 -22.73
C ASN A 353 -25.15 -16.51 -23.57
N GLN A 354 -25.27 -15.63 -24.58
CA GLN A 354 -25.82 -15.93 -25.92
C GLN A 354 -25.56 -14.76 -26.89
N ASP A 355 -24.84 -15.04 -27.98
CA ASP A 355 -24.54 -14.20 -29.16
C ASP A 355 -23.57 -13.01 -28.99
N TRP A 356 -22.33 -13.26 -28.55
CA TRP A 356 -21.29 -12.24 -28.38
C TRP A 356 -20.23 -12.26 -29.49
N ARG A 357 -19.86 -11.09 -30.03
CA ARG A 357 -18.71 -10.92 -30.94
C ARG A 357 -17.44 -10.68 -30.12
N ASP A 358 -16.44 -11.52 -30.32
CA ASP A 358 -15.12 -11.36 -29.72
C ASP A 358 -14.31 -10.31 -30.51
N TYR A 359 -14.23 -9.08 -29.99
CA TYR A 359 -13.40 -8.01 -30.56
C TYR A 359 -12.00 -7.95 -29.89
N SER A 360 -11.55 -9.02 -29.23
CA SER A 360 -10.19 -9.12 -28.70
C SER A 360 -9.15 -9.52 -29.75
N ASP A 361 -9.51 -9.50 -31.04
CA ASP A 361 -8.56 -9.74 -32.11
C ASP A 361 -7.52 -8.61 -32.22
N GLU A 362 -6.35 -8.99 -32.72
CA GLU A 362 -5.19 -8.10 -32.79
C GLU A 362 -5.45 -6.88 -33.70
N GLU A 363 -6.34 -7.02 -34.70
CA GLU A 363 -6.76 -5.94 -35.59
C GLU A 363 -7.57 -4.88 -34.86
N SER A 364 -8.60 -5.28 -34.08
CA SER A 364 -9.43 -4.37 -33.30
C SER A 364 -8.59 -3.62 -32.25
N ILE A 365 -7.71 -4.32 -31.54
CA ILE A 365 -6.80 -3.71 -30.56
C ILE A 365 -5.86 -2.70 -31.25
N THR A 366 -5.33 -3.04 -32.42
CA THR A 366 -4.47 -2.14 -33.20
C THR A 366 -5.24 -0.91 -33.66
N ARG A 367 -6.49 -1.09 -34.10
CA ARG A 367 -7.36 0.01 -34.50
C ARG A 367 -7.71 0.93 -33.34
N ALA A 368 -8.02 0.39 -32.17
CA ALA A 368 -8.26 1.17 -30.96
C ALA A 368 -7.04 2.02 -30.56
N ARG A 369 -5.84 1.42 -30.57
CA ARG A 369 -4.59 2.13 -30.32
C ARG A 369 -4.37 3.26 -31.31
N GLU A 370 -4.69 3.05 -32.59
CA GLU A 370 -4.59 4.07 -33.62
C GLU A 370 -5.53 5.26 -33.36
N LEU A 371 -6.79 5.00 -33.03
CA LEU A 371 -7.78 6.02 -32.67
C LEU A 371 -7.29 6.83 -31.47
N VAL A 372 -6.86 6.17 -30.39
CA VAL A 372 -6.33 6.82 -29.19
C VAL A 372 -5.07 7.63 -29.50
N ARG A 373 -4.19 7.12 -30.37
CA ARG A 373 -2.96 7.83 -30.77
C ARG A 373 -3.25 9.10 -31.57
N LYS A 374 -4.20 9.07 -32.50
CA LYS A 374 -4.55 10.22 -33.36
C LYS A 374 -5.30 11.33 -32.62
N SER A 375 -6.13 10.95 -31.65
CA SER A 375 -7.03 11.85 -30.93
C SER A 375 -6.31 12.76 -29.95
N GLN A 376 -6.75 14.02 -29.81
CA GLN A 376 -6.17 15.03 -28.92
C GLN A 376 -7.17 15.54 -27.86
N ARG A 377 -8.46 15.27 -28.04
CA ARG A 377 -9.56 15.70 -27.18
C ARG A 377 -10.44 14.51 -26.86
N ILE A 378 -9.87 13.55 -26.15
CA ILE A 378 -10.55 12.32 -25.74
C ILE A 378 -11.50 12.64 -24.59
N VAL A 379 -12.75 12.24 -24.73
CA VAL A 379 -13.74 12.27 -23.64
C VAL A 379 -13.99 10.86 -23.15
N PHE A 380 -13.86 10.66 -21.84
CA PHE A 380 -14.29 9.44 -21.18
C PHE A 380 -15.67 9.63 -20.57
N LEU A 381 -16.56 8.65 -20.76
CA LEU A 381 -17.82 8.54 -20.05
C LEU A 381 -17.82 7.26 -19.21
N THR A 382 -17.77 7.41 -17.89
CA THR A 382 -17.55 6.29 -16.97
C THR A 382 -18.69 6.08 -15.99
N GLY A 383 -18.85 4.85 -15.50
CA GLY A 383 -19.81 4.49 -14.45
C GLY A 383 -19.26 3.41 -13.53
N ALA A 384 -20.13 2.83 -12.68
CA ALA A 384 -19.71 1.99 -11.57
C ALA A 384 -18.84 0.79 -11.99
N GLY A 385 -19.04 0.28 -13.21
CA GLY A 385 -18.27 -0.83 -13.77
C GLY A 385 -16.76 -0.59 -13.79
N ILE A 386 -16.30 0.65 -13.98
CA ILE A 386 -14.86 0.97 -13.97
C ILE A 386 -14.24 0.81 -12.57
N SER A 387 -15.05 0.94 -11.51
CA SER A 387 -14.63 0.88 -10.11
C SER A 387 -14.87 -0.48 -9.45
N THR A 388 -15.40 -1.45 -10.18
CA THR A 388 -15.64 -2.82 -9.67
C THR A 388 -14.36 -3.52 -9.22
N GLU A 389 -13.31 -3.41 -10.02
CA GLU A 389 -11.97 -3.95 -9.72
C GLU A 389 -11.26 -3.18 -8.58
N SER A 390 -11.84 -2.05 -8.14
CA SER A 390 -11.41 -1.28 -6.97
C SER A 390 -12.15 -1.69 -5.69
N GLY A 391 -13.01 -2.72 -5.74
CA GLY A 391 -13.79 -3.20 -4.61
C GLY A 391 -15.12 -2.47 -4.40
N ILE A 392 -15.49 -1.55 -5.29
CA ILE A 392 -16.78 -0.83 -5.23
C ILE A 392 -17.82 -1.64 -6.02
N PRO A 393 -18.88 -2.16 -5.39
CA PRO A 393 -19.87 -2.98 -6.09
C PRO A 393 -20.63 -2.15 -7.13
N ASP A 394 -20.90 -2.74 -8.30
CA ASP A 394 -21.82 -2.15 -9.28
C ASP A 394 -23.28 -2.53 -9.00
N TYR A 395 -24.18 -1.92 -9.75
CA TYR A 395 -25.62 -2.15 -9.60
C TYR A 395 -26.12 -3.42 -10.30
N ARG A 396 -25.29 -4.10 -11.11
CA ARG A 396 -25.74 -5.05 -12.15
C ARG A 396 -25.36 -6.50 -11.85
N THR A 397 -24.20 -6.72 -11.25
CA THR A 397 -23.60 -8.06 -11.10
C THR A 397 -24.08 -8.79 -9.85
N GLY A 398 -25.04 -8.22 -9.13
CA GLY A 398 -25.67 -8.86 -7.97
C GLY A 398 -24.88 -8.75 -6.67
N ALA A 399 -23.68 -8.15 -6.67
CA ALA A 399 -22.89 -7.78 -5.48
C ALA A 399 -23.52 -6.63 -4.67
N VAL A 400 -24.85 -6.55 -4.66
CA VAL A 400 -25.62 -5.44 -4.14
C VAL A 400 -25.61 -5.50 -2.62
N ALA A 401 -24.59 -4.88 -2.01
CA ALA A 401 -24.56 -4.55 -0.58
C ALA A 401 -25.82 -3.77 -0.13
N TRP A 402 -26.57 -3.21 -1.09
CA TRP A 402 -27.76 -2.39 -0.87
C TRP A 402 -29.07 -3.17 -0.75
N LYS A 403 -29.12 -4.48 -1.01
CA LYS A 403 -30.37 -5.27 -0.97
C LYS A 403 -31.04 -5.30 0.40
N GLN A 404 -30.27 -5.04 1.45
CA GLN A 404 -30.75 -4.98 2.82
C GLN A 404 -31.45 -3.67 3.18
N TYR A 405 -31.39 -2.65 2.32
CA TYR A 405 -32.04 -1.37 2.57
C TYR A 405 -33.22 -1.13 1.64
N ASP A 406 -34.23 -0.45 2.17
CA ASP A 406 -35.37 0.03 1.41
C ASP A 406 -35.00 1.28 0.61
N THR A 407 -34.71 1.09 -0.68
CA THR A 407 -34.27 2.16 -1.59
C THR A 407 -35.28 3.30 -1.76
N GLU A 408 -36.57 3.07 -1.46
CA GLU A 408 -37.57 4.15 -1.51
C GLU A 408 -37.32 5.20 -0.42
N GLN A 409 -36.77 4.81 0.74
CA GLN A 409 -36.42 5.76 1.81
C GLN A 409 -35.30 6.73 1.41
N PHE A 410 -34.50 6.37 0.41
CA PHE A 410 -33.34 7.14 -0.05
C PHE A 410 -33.68 8.17 -1.13
N ARG A 411 -34.93 8.18 -1.64
CA ARG A 411 -35.38 9.22 -2.54
C ARG A 411 -35.29 10.58 -1.87
N PHE A 412 -34.87 11.59 -2.63
CA PHE A 412 -34.67 12.94 -2.12
C PHE A 412 -35.90 13.49 -1.39
N LYS A 413 -37.10 13.26 -1.93
CA LYS A 413 -38.37 13.64 -1.31
C LYS A 413 -38.55 13.05 0.10
N ASN A 414 -38.23 11.76 0.28
CA ASN A 414 -38.42 11.05 1.54
C ASN A 414 -37.35 11.45 2.56
N PHE A 415 -36.10 11.60 2.10
CA PHE A 415 -35.00 12.18 2.89
C PHE A 415 -35.36 13.57 3.44
N MET A 416 -36.03 14.41 2.64
CA MET A 416 -36.48 15.72 3.11
C MET A 416 -37.67 15.63 4.07
N ALA A 417 -38.60 14.71 3.83
CA ALA A 417 -39.85 14.63 4.58
C ALA A 417 -39.74 13.99 5.97
N SER A 418 -38.83 13.02 6.17
CA SER A 418 -38.80 12.19 7.38
C SER A 418 -37.41 12.09 8.00
N GLU A 419 -37.33 12.27 9.32
CA GLU A 419 -36.09 12.06 10.08
C GLU A 419 -35.70 10.58 10.13
N ASP A 420 -36.67 9.66 10.16
CA ASP A 420 -36.39 8.23 10.09
C ASP A 420 -35.76 7.85 8.75
N SER A 421 -36.25 8.44 7.65
CA SER A 421 -35.63 8.26 6.32
C SER A 421 -34.23 8.87 6.27
N ARG A 422 -33.98 10.00 6.96
CA ARG A 422 -32.62 10.55 7.09
C ARG A 422 -31.71 9.61 7.87
N ARG A 423 -32.18 9.03 8.98
CA ARG A 423 -31.42 8.07 9.77
C ARG A 423 -31.03 6.86 8.93
N ALA A 424 -31.99 6.26 8.23
CA ALA A 424 -31.74 5.12 7.35
C ALA A 424 -30.77 5.47 6.21
N TYR A 425 -30.92 6.64 5.59
CA TYR A 425 -30.02 7.13 4.56
C TYR A 425 -28.60 7.33 5.09
N TRP A 426 -28.43 7.97 6.25
CA TRP A 426 -27.12 8.19 6.84
C TRP A 426 -26.45 6.88 7.23
N GLN A 427 -27.19 5.92 7.78
CA GLN A 427 -26.67 4.58 8.05
C GLN A 427 -26.11 3.92 6.77
N MET A 428 -26.93 3.84 5.72
CA MET A 428 -26.50 3.31 4.42
C MET A 428 -25.29 4.07 3.86
N SER A 429 -25.31 5.41 3.96
CA SER A 429 -24.27 6.28 3.41
C SER A 429 -22.96 6.10 4.14
N GLN A 430 -22.97 5.75 5.43
CA GLN A 430 -21.77 5.39 6.16
C GLN A 430 -21.20 4.04 5.74
N ASP A 431 -22.06 3.04 5.59
CA ASP A 431 -21.63 1.73 5.11
C ASP A 431 -21.00 1.85 3.71
N PHE A 432 -21.57 2.70 2.86
CA PHE A 432 -20.99 3.02 1.56
C PHE A 432 -19.69 3.79 1.65
N PHE A 433 -19.64 4.84 2.47
CA PHE A 433 -18.46 5.68 2.62
C PHE A 433 -17.25 4.87 3.10
N LEU A 434 -17.44 3.86 3.94
CA LEU A 434 -16.37 2.94 4.34
C LEU A 434 -15.77 2.18 3.16
N VAL A 435 -16.61 1.70 2.23
CA VAL A 435 -16.16 1.06 0.99
C VAL A 435 -15.38 2.05 0.12
N LEU A 436 -15.92 3.25 -0.09
CA LEU A 436 -15.28 4.29 -0.90
C LEU A 436 -13.92 4.73 -0.33
N ARG A 437 -13.86 4.88 1.00
CA ARG A 437 -12.66 5.26 1.75
C ARG A 437 -11.55 4.22 1.62
N ALA A 438 -11.90 2.94 1.61
CA ALA A 438 -10.97 1.83 1.44
C ALA A 438 -10.56 1.60 -0.03
N ALA A 439 -11.44 1.92 -0.98
CA ALA A 439 -11.20 1.72 -2.40
C ALA A 439 -10.01 2.55 -2.89
N LEU A 440 -9.28 2.02 -3.87
CA LEU A 440 -8.17 2.71 -4.55
C LEU A 440 -8.34 2.61 -6.07
N PRO A 441 -7.71 3.53 -6.83
CA PRO A 441 -7.69 3.42 -8.28
C PRO A 441 -7.16 2.05 -8.74
N ASN A 442 -7.77 1.50 -9.78
CA ASN A 442 -7.28 0.31 -10.46
C ASN A 442 -6.58 0.67 -11.77
N ALA A 443 -6.02 -0.33 -12.45
CA ALA A 443 -5.26 -0.13 -13.68
C ALA A 443 -6.03 0.60 -14.80
N GLY A 444 -7.37 0.54 -14.81
CA GLY A 444 -8.20 1.27 -15.78
C GLY A 444 -8.18 2.77 -15.49
N HIS A 445 -8.25 3.16 -14.22
CA HIS A 445 -8.09 4.55 -13.80
C HIS A 445 -6.67 5.06 -14.08
N ASP A 446 -5.65 4.24 -13.80
CA ASP A 446 -4.24 4.58 -14.07
C ASP A 446 -3.98 4.79 -15.57
N ALA A 447 -4.64 3.99 -16.43
CA ALA A 447 -4.54 4.13 -17.88
C ALA A 447 -5.15 5.46 -18.37
N ILE A 448 -6.28 5.87 -17.79
CA ILE A 448 -6.90 7.19 -18.07
C ILE A 448 -5.98 8.31 -17.58
N ALA A 449 -5.47 8.22 -16.35
CA ALA A 449 -4.52 9.21 -15.80
C ALA A 449 -3.25 9.34 -16.65
N SER A 450 -2.77 8.24 -17.24
CA SER A 450 -1.62 8.25 -18.15
C SER A 450 -1.90 9.04 -19.44
N LEU A 451 -3.11 8.97 -19.99
CA LEU A 451 -3.51 9.79 -21.14
C LEU A 451 -3.70 11.27 -20.75
N ASP A 452 -4.16 11.53 -19.54
CA ASP A 452 -4.24 12.90 -19.01
C ASP A 452 -2.87 13.56 -18.92
N ALA A 453 -1.88 12.83 -18.40
CA ALA A 453 -0.50 13.27 -18.31
C ALA A 453 0.14 13.56 -19.68
N LEU A 454 -0.37 12.92 -20.74
CA LEU A 454 0.01 13.16 -22.13
C LEU A 454 -0.75 14.31 -22.80
N GLY A 455 -1.66 14.97 -22.07
CA GLY A 455 -2.44 16.10 -22.57
C GLY A 455 -3.51 15.74 -23.59
N LYS A 456 -3.95 14.47 -23.63
CA LYS A 456 -4.91 13.96 -24.63
C LYS A 456 -6.38 14.02 -24.19
N ILE A 457 -6.65 14.30 -22.91
CA ILE A 457 -7.99 14.26 -22.35
C ILE A 457 -8.64 15.65 -22.38
N GLU A 458 -9.82 15.74 -22.99
CA GLU A 458 -10.72 16.89 -22.88
C GLU A 458 -11.49 16.82 -21.56
N ALA A 459 -12.09 15.67 -21.24
CA ALA A 459 -12.80 15.46 -19.98
C ALA A 459 -12.94 13.98 -19.61
N VAL A 460 -13.05 13.72 -18.32
CA VAL A 460 -13.55 12.46 -17.74
C VAL A 460 -14.89 12.73 -17.09
N ILE A 461 -15.96 12.44 -17.80
CA ILE A 461 -17.33 12.52 -17.29
C ILE A 461 -17.62 11.22 -16.55
N THR A 462 -17.89 11.31 -15.25
CA THR A 462 -18.13 10.13 -14.42
C THR A 462 -19.46 10.22 -13.69
N GLN A 463 -20.19 9.11 -13.70
CA GLN A 463 -21.38 8.89 -12.86
C GLN A 463 -21.01 8.44 -11.45
N ASN A 464 -19.74 8.14 -11.20
CA ASN A 464 -19.27 7.67 -9.91
C ASN A 464 -19.08 8.85 -8.96
N VAL A 465 -19.26 8.56 -7.67
CA VAL A 465 -19.14 9.52 -6.57
C VAL A 465 -17.90 9.23 -5.69
N ASP A 466 -16.99 8.39 -6.20
CA ASP A 466 -15.87 7.77 -5.48
C ASP A 466 -14.56 8.58 -5.54
N SER A 467 -14.49 9.53 -6.46
CA SER A 467 -13.32 10.35 -6.78
C SER A 467 -12.04 9.57 -7.13
N LEU A 468 -12.17 8.34 -7.65
CA LEU A 468 -11.03 7.48 -8.01
C LEU A 468 -10.23 8.02 -9.20
N HIS A 469 -10.85 8.72 -10.14
CA HIS A 469 -10.15 9.35 -11.27
C HIS A 469 -9.15 10.41 -10.82
N GLN A 470 -9.57 11.30 -9.93
CA GLN A 470 -8.70 12.33 -9.34
C GLN A 470 -7.58 11.68 -8.52
N ARG A 471 -7.91 10.63 -7.75
CA ARG A 471 -6.93 9.88 -6.94
C ARG A 471 -5.93 9.11 -7.80
N ALA A 472 -6.30 8.71 -9.02
CA ALA A 472 -5.40 8.10 -10.00
C ALA A 472 -4.41 9.11 -10.62
N GLY A 473 -4.70 10.41 -10.50
CA GLY A 473 -3.85 11.50 -10.99
C GLY A 473 -4.43 12.29 -12.17
N VAL A 474 -5.69 12.07 -12.55
CA VAL A 474 -6.38 12.94 -13.53
C VAL A 474 -6.58 14.32 -12.89
N ALA A 475 -6.24 15.39 -13.61
CA ALA A 475 -6.44 16.75 -13.16
C ALA A 475 -7.90 17.01 -12.79
N SER A 476 -8.18 17.58 -11.61
CA SER A 476 -9.54 17.70 -11.08
C SER A 476 -10.45 18.56 -11.97
N GLU A 477 -9.90 19.55 -12.65
CA GLU A 477 -10.60 20.40 -13.63
C GLU A 477 -11.09 19.64 -14.88
N ARG A 478 -10.50 18.47 -15.18
CA ARG A 478 -10.94 17.60 -16.28
C ARG A 478 -11.95 16.55 -15.84
N VAL A 479 -12.10 16.30 -14.54
CA VAL A 479 -13.10 15.37 -14.04
C VAL A 479 -14.43 16.11 -13.83
N ILE A 480 -15.49 15.54 -14.39
CA ILE A 480 -16.87 16.04 -14.29
C ILE A 480 -17.65 14.96 -13.54
N GLU A 481 -17.82 15.15 -12.23
CA GLU A 481 -18.59 14.26 -11.35
C GLU A 481 -20.07 14.60 -11.50
N ILE A 482 -20.72 14.02 -12.52
CA ILE A 482 -22.06 14.43 -12.95
C ILE A 482 -23.13 14.09 -11.89
N HIS A 483 -22.85 13.12 -11.02
CA HIS A 483 -23.67 12.77 -9.85
C HIS A 483 -23.14 13.36 -8.55
N GLY A 484 -22.21 14.32 -8.59
CA GLY A 484 -21.58 14.89 -7.40
C GLY A 484 -20.61 13.93 -6.71
N SER A 485 -20.33 14.18 -5.43
CA SER A 485 -19.29 13.48 -4.67
C SER A 485 -19.80 13.05 -3.29
N GLU A 486 -19.39 11.86 -2.84
CA GLU A 486 -19.61 11.40 -1.46
C GLU A 486 -18.58 11.94 -0.47
N HIS A 487 -17.49 12.56 -0.95
CA HIS A 487 -16.41 13.08 -0.08
C HIS A 487 -16.71 14.44 0.55
N THR A 488 -17.81 15.07 0.16
CA THR A 488 -18.25 16.36 0.72
C THR A 488 -19.72 16.34 1.10
N VAL A 489 -20.06 17.09 2.15
CA VAL A 489 -21.42 17.19 2.70
C VAL A 489 -21.82 18.66 2.75
N SER A 490 -23.04 19.00 2.33
CA SER A 490 -23.51 20.39 2.39
C SER A 490 -24.80 20.52 3.18
N CYS A 491 -24.95 21.67 3.82
CA CYS A 491 -26.22 22.08 4.40
C CYS A 491 -27.18 22.54 3.31
N LEU A 492 -28.35 21.89 3.22
CA LEU A 492 -29.37 22.22 2.24
C LEU A 492 -30.06 23.57 2.48
N LEU A 493 -29.82 24.21 3.63
CA LEU A 493 -30.38 25.52 3.98
C LEU A 493 -29.39 26.67 3.74
N CYS A 494 -28.18 26.59 4.32
CA CYS A 494 -27.21 27.69 4.25
C CYS A 494 -26.05 27.45 3.27
N GLY A 495 -26.00 26.28 2.61
CA GLY A 495 -24.93 25.93 1.67
C GLY A 495 -23.56 25.67 2.30
N HIS A 496 -23.43 25.70 3.63
CA HIS A 496 -22.14 25.43 4.27
C HIS A 496 -21.69 24.00 3.98
N SER A 497 -20.48 23.86 3.46
CA SER A 497 -19.86 22.59 3.10
C SER A 497 -18.92 22.10 4.19
N TYR A 498 -18.92 20.79 4.39
CA TYR A 498 -18.09 20.02 5.32
C TYR A 498 -17.35 18.94 4.55
N ASP A 499 -16.16 18.59 5.04
CA ASP A 499 -15.48 17.37 4.62
C ASP A 499 -16.25 16.15 5.17
N ARG A 500 -16.42 15.12 4.34
CA ARG A 500 -17.18 13.93 4.76
C ARG A 500 -16.55 13.22 5.96
N GLU A 501 -15.23 13.25 6.12
CA GLU A 501 -14.52 12.67 7.27
C GLU A 501 -14.88 13.37 8.59
N GLU A 502 -15.27 14.65 8.55
CA GLU A 502 -15.78 15.35 9.73
C GLU A 502 -17.13 14.81 10.17
N ILE A 503 -18.06 14.69 9.22
CA ILE A 503 -19.40 14.14 9.50
C ILE A 503 -19.32 12.67 9.90
N TYR A 504 -18.41 11.92 9.30
CA TYR A 504 -18.11 10.55 9.69
C TYR A 504 -17.70 10.44 11.16
N ARG A 505 -16.82 11.33 11.63
CA ARG A 505 -16.44 11.38 13.05
C ARG A 505 -17.61 11.70 13.97
N TRP A 506 -18.53 12.60 13.59
CA TRP A 506 -19.72 12.89 14.40
C TRP A 506 -20.56 11.63 14.59
N ILE A 507 -20.76 10.87 13.52
CA ILE A 507 -21.57 9.66 13.54
C ILE A 507 -20.91 8.56 14.39
N LEU A 508 -19.59 8.40 14.32
CA LEU A 508 -18.85 7.51 15.24
C LEU A 508 -19.00 7.90 16.72
N HIS A 509 -19.23 9.18 17.01
CA HIS A 509 -19.49 9.69 18.36
C HIS A 509 -20.98 9.64 18.77
N GLY A 510 -21.81 8.89 18.03
CA GLY A 510 -23.21 8.63 18.38
C GLY A 510 -24.22 9.59 17.76
N VAL A 511 -23.81 10.46 16.83
CA VAL A 511 -24.77 11.28 16.07
C VAL A 511 -25.44 10.41 15.01
N GLU A 512 -26.73 10.12 15.14
CA GLU A 512 -27.44 9.30 14.15
C GLU A 512 -27.82 10.10 12.89
N VAL A 513 -28.25 11.35 13.05
CA VAL A 513 -28.62 12.26 11.97
C VAL A 513 -27.86 13.57 12.15
N PRO A 514 -26.85 13.87 11.31
CA PRO A 514 -26.06 15.09 11.45
C PRO A 514 -26.83 16.31 10.93
N TYR A 515 -26.79 17.39 11.70
CA TYR A 515 -27.36 18.70 11.36
C TYR A 515 -26.26 19.76 11.27
N CYS A 516 -26.51 20.81 10.50
CA CYS A 516 -25.53 21.87 10.27
C CYS A 516 -25.19 22.60 11.57
N SER A 517 -23.90 22.67 11.92
CA SER A 517 -23.45 23.37 13.13
C SER A 517 -23.73 24.88 13.12
N ARG A 518 -23.93 25.48 11.93
CA ARG A 518 -24.21 26.92 11.77
C ARG A 518 -25.69 27.30 11.86
N CYS A 519 -26.59 26.50 11.30
CA CYS A 519 -28.01 26.88 11.18
C CYS A 519 -28.98 25.75 11.53
N GLN A 520 -28.47 24.59 11.98
CA GLN A 520 -29.26 23.39 12.28
C GLN A 520 -30.07 22.84 11.09
N GLY A 521 -29.77 23.30 9.87
CA GLY A 521 -30.37 22.77 8.65
C GLY A 521 -29.90 21.34 8.33
N ILE A 522 -30.69 20.63 7.53
CA ILE A 522 -30.41 19.26 7.10
C ILE A 522 -29.08 19.21 6.34
N LEU A 523 -28.20 18.30 6.75
CA LEU A 523 -26.98 17.95 6.02
C LEU A 523 -27.25 16.78 5.09
N LYS A 524 -26.64 16.82 3.91
CA LYS A 524 -26.68 15.73 2.94
C LYS A 524 -25.34 15.65 2.21
N PRO A 525 -24.76 14.46 1.97
CA PRO A 525 -23.66 14.34 1.03
C PRO A 525 -24.02 14.92 -0.33
N ASN A 526 -23.00 15.42 -1.02
CA ASN A 526 -23.15 16.14 -2.28
C ASN A 526 -23.45 15.23 -3.48
N SER A 527 -23.52 13.90 -3.28
CA SER A 527 -24.01 12.94 -4.27
C SER A 527 -25.47 13.20 -4.64
N VAL A 528 -25.86 13.03 -5.90
CA VAL A 528 -27.25 13.24 -6.34
C VAL A 528 -28.11 12.04 -5.91
N ALA A 529 -29.17 12.30 -5.14
CA ALA A 529 -30.13 11.26 -4.74
C ALA A 529 -31.21 11.02 -5.81
N PHE A 530 -31.87 9.86 -5.79
CA PHE A 530 -32.98 9.60 -6.71
C PHE A 530 -34.10 10.64 -6.57
N GLY A 531 -34.52 11.20 -7.71
CA GLY A 531 -35.52 12.28 -7.77
C GLY A 531 -34.99 13.67 -7.41
N GLN A 532 -33.69 13.82 -7.13
CA GLN A 532 -33.02 15.11 -7.05
C GLN A 532 -32.63 15.59 -8.45
N PRO A 533 -32.73 16.89 -8.78
CA PRO A 533 -32.19 17.41 -10.03
C PRO A 533 -30.67 17.21 -10.09
N MET A 534 -30.17 16.95 -11.29
CA MET A 534 -28.74 16.87 -11.61
C MET A 534 -28.07 18.23 -11.43
N ILE A 535 -26.75 18.23 -11.23
CA ILE A 535 -25.97 19.45 -11.07
C ILE A 535 -25.85 20.12 -12.43
N GLU A 536 -26.60 21.21 -12.64
CA GLU A 536 -26.74 21.90 -13.93
C GLU A 536 -25.39 22.30 -14.54
N ALA A 537 -24.49 22.88 -13.73
CA ALA A 537 -23.16 23.28 -14.18
C ALA A 537 -22.32 22.09 -14.68
N GLU A 538 -22.41 20.93 -14.04
CA GLU A 538 -21.69 19.72 -14.46
C GLU A 538 -22.32 19.11 -15.71
N CYS A 539 -23.65 19.15 -15.84
CA CYS A 539 -24.34 18.76 -17.08
C CYS A 539 -23.95 19.66 -18.26
N GLU A 540 -23.84 20.97 -18.06
CA GLU A 540 -23.41 21.90 -19.10
C GLU A 540 -21.95 21.64 -19.51
N ARG A 541 -21.05 21.47 -18.53
CA ARG A 541 -19.64 21.10 -18.78
C ARG A 541 -19.54 19.78 -19.56
N ALA A 542 -20.32 18.77 -19.17
CA ALA A 542 -20.37 17.47 -19.85
C ALA A 542 -20.80 17.62 -21.32
N LEU A 543 -21.84 18.42 -21.58
CA LEU A 543 -22.32 18.69 -22.93
C LEU A 543 -21.26 19.41 -23.78
N GLN A 544 -20.62 20.44 -23.22
CA GLN A 544 -19.56 21.19 -23.91
C GLN A 544 -18.35 20.30 -24.24
N ALA A 545 -17.94 19.42 -23.32
CA ALA A 545 -16.86 18.47 -23.55
C ALA A 545 -17.21 17.50 -24.68
N MET A 546 -18.43 16.94 -24.67
CA MET A 546 -18.92 16.04 -25.73
C MET A 546 -18.93 16.69 -27.11
N GLN A 547 -19.24 17.99 -27.21
CA GLN A 547 -19.20 18.74 -28.46
C GLN A 547 -17.78 18.97 -29.00
N ARG A 548 -16.78 18.99 -28.13
CA ARG A 548 -15.37 19.21 -28.49
C ARG A 548 -14.59 17.92 -28.73
N ALA A 549 -15.16 16.78 -28.34
CA ALA A 549 -14.52 15.49 -28.42
C ALA A 549 -14.10 15.15 -29.86
N ASP A 550 -12.92 14.56 -30.01
CA ASP A 550 -12.50 13.88 -31.24
C ASP A 550 -12.44 12.35 -31.10
N LEU A 551 -12.67 11.86 -29.87
CA LEU A 551 -12.87 10.45 -29.53
C LEU A 551 -13.72 10.35 -28.27
N LEU A 552 -14.75 9.49 -28.28
CA LEU A 552 -15.52 9.15 -27.10
C LEU A 552 -15.21 7.72 -26.66
N ILE A 553 -14.86 7.54 -25.39
CA ILE A 553 -14.66 6.23 -24.78
C ILE A 553 -15.66 6.04 -23.65
N ILE A 554 -16.60 5.11 -23.83
CA ILE A 554 -17.58 4.71 -22.84
C ILE A 554 -17.01 3.54 -22.06
N ALA A 555 -16.78 3.68 -20.75
CA ALA A 555 -16.12 2.66 -19.93
C ALA A 555 -16.91 2.30 -18.66
N GLY A 556 -17.29 1.03 -18.53
CA GLY A 556 -17.87 0.50 -17.29
C GLY A 556 -19.23 1.09 -16.92
N THR A 557 -20.10 1.37 -17.88
CA THR A 557 -21.45 1.94 -17.65
C THR A 557 -22.48 1.27 -18.55
N SER A 558 -23.70 1.05 -18.06
CA SER A 558 -24.83 0.55 -18.87
C SER A 558 -25.53 1.66 -19.66
N LEU A 559 -25.40 2.92 -19.21
CA LEU A 559 -26.05 4.09 -19.83
C LEU A 559 -27.58 3.97 -19.92
N GLU A 560 -28.21 3.41 -18.89
CA GLU A 560 -29.68 3.23 -18.84
C GLU A 560 -30.42 4.46 -18.29
N VAL A 561 -29.75 5.29 -17.48
CA VAL A 561 -30.40 6.36 -16.72
C VAL A 561 -30.16 7.74 -17.36
N GLN A 562 -31.26 8.41 -17.68
CA GLN A 562 -31.25 9.80 -18.17
C GLN A 562 -30.92 10.79 -17.04
N PRO A 563 -30.26 11.93 -17.34
CA PRO A 563 -29.90 12.43 -18.68
C PRO A 563 -28.56 11.92 -19.22
N VAL A 564 -27.72 11.29 -18.37
CA VAL A 564 -26.36 10.85 -18.75
C VAL A 564 -26.38 9.88 -19.93
N ALA A 565 -27.37 8.99 -19.94
CA ALA A 565 -27.63 8.06 -21.02
C ALA A 565 -27.74 8.71 -22.40
N SER A 566 -28.10 9.99 -22.51
CA SER A 566 -28.23 10.70 -23.80
C SER A 566 -26.96 11.44 -24.26
N LEU A 567 -25.96 11.61 -23.40
CA LEU A 567 -24.75 12.37 -23.73
C LEU A 567 -23.99 11.82 -24.94
N PRO A 568 -23.80 10.50 -25.11
CA PRO A 568 -23.09 9.98 -26.28
C PRO A 568 -23.74 10.33 -27.63
N LEU A 569 -25.05 10.59 -27.66
CA LEU A 569 -25.75 11.01 -28.90
C LEU A 569 -25.18 12.32 -29.46
N VAL A 570 -24.62 13.18 -28.60
CA VAL A 570 -23.99 14.44 -29.02
C VAL A 570 -22.74 14.16 -29.85
N ALA A 571 -21.88 13.25 -29.36
CA ALA A 571 -20.66 12.83 -30.06
C ALA A 571 -21.00 12.07 -31.36
N LEU A 572 -21.97 11.15 -31.30
CA LEU A 572 -22.42 10.37 -32.47
C LEU A 572 -22.96 11.25 -33.59
N ARG A 573 -23.78 12.26 -33.28
CA ARG A 573 -24.30 13.21 -34.28
C ARG A 573 -23.20 14.06 -34.92
N ALA A 574 -22.09 14.28 -34.23
CA ALA A 574 -20.91 14.96 -34.73
C ALA A 574 -19.97 14.03 -35.53
N GLY A 575 -20.30 12.74 -35.66
CA GLY A 575 -19.46 11.75 -36.35
C GLY A 575 -18.19 11.39 -35.58
N VAL A 576 -18.16 11.63 -34.27
CA VAL A 576 -17.02 11.29 -33.41
C VAL A 576 -16.94 9.77 -33.25
N PRO A 577 -15.77 9.14 -33.45
CA PRO A 577 -15.60 7.72 -33.23
C PRO A 577 -15.86 7.37 -31.75
N VAL A 578 -16.58 6.26 -31.53
CA VAL A 578 -16.96 5.78 -30.19
C VAL A 578 -16.33 4.43 -29.93
N LEU A 579 -15.62 4.29 -28.80
CA LEU A 579 -15.17 3.01 -28.27
C LEU A 579 -15.99 2.69 -27.03
N VAL A 580 -16.52 1.47 -26.95
CA VAL A 580 -17.18 0.96 -25.76
C VAL A 580 -16.27 -0.07 -25.09
N VAL A 581 -16.03 0.08 -23.80
CA VAL A 581 -15.31 -0.88 -22.96
C VAL A 581 -16.19 -1.21 -21.77
N ASN A 582 -17.00 -2.26 -21.87
CA ASN A 582 -17.98 -2.57 -20.84
C ASN A 582 -18.13 -4.07 -20.64
N PHE A 583 -18.58 -4.48 -19.46
CA PHE A 583 -18.81 -5.90 -19.19
C PHE A 583 -20.10 -6.43 -19.85
N GLN A 584 -21.13 -5.59 -19.94
CA GLN A 584 -22.41 -5.92 -20.57
C GLN A 584 -22.64 -5.03 -21.78
N ALA A 585 -23.48 -5.51 -22.69
CA ALA A 585 -23.88 -4.73 -23.86
C ALA A 585 -24.55 -3.42 -23.44
N THR A 586 -24.39 -2.41 -24.27
CA THR A 586 -25.10 -1.13 -24.15
C THR A 586 -25.87 -0.85 -25.44
N ASP A 587 -26.87 0.03 -25.38
CA ASP A 587 -27.58 0.50 -26.58
C ASP A 587 -26.65 1.23 -27.57
N TYR A 588 -25.45 1.60 -27.12
CA TYR A 588 -24.44 2.28 -27.93
C TYR A 588 -23.53 1.32 -28.72
N ASP A 589 -23.56 0.02 -28.42
CA ASP A 589 -22.70 -0.96 -29.08
C ASP A 589 -22.95 -1.01 -30.60
N ALA A 590 -24.20 -0.82 -31.03
CA ALA A 590 -24.60 -0.77 -32.43
C ALA A 590 -24.05 0.45 -33.20
N PHE A 591 -23.64 1.50 -32.47
CA PHE A 591 -23.12 2.75 -33.03
C PHE A 591 -21.62 2.93 -32.78
N ALA A 592 -21.01 2.04 -32.01
CA ALA A 592 -19.60 2.10 -31.68
C ALA A 592 -18.73 1.67 -32.86
N GLU A 593 -17.58 2.31 -33.03
CA GLU A 593 -16.56 1.86 -33.98
C GLU A 593 -15.92 0.55 -33.50
N LEU A 594 -15.70 0.42 -32.19
CA LEU A 594 -15.20 -0.79 -31.54
C LEU A 594 -15.89 -1.02 -30.19
N VAL A 595 -16.17 -2.27 -29.86
CA VAL A 595 -16.75 -2.69 -28.58
C VAL A 595 -15.84 -3.73 -27.96
N PHE A 596 -15.19 -3.42 -26.85
CA PHE A 596 -14.38 -4.36 -26.08
C PHE A 596 -15.17 -4.81 -24.86
N GLN A 597 -15.48 -6.10 -24.81
CA GLN A 597 -16.22 -6.66 -23.69
C GLN A 597 -15.25 -7.19 -22.62
N GLY A 598 -15.37 -6.68 -21.39
CA GLY A 598 -14.58 -7.18 -20.27
C GLY A 598 -14.32 -6.15 -19.19
N ALA A 599 -13.39 -6.50 -18.30
CA ALA A 599 -13.01 -5.67 -17.17
C ALA A 599 -12.20 -4.45 -17.66
N CYS A 600 -12.61 -3.25 -17.25
CA CYS A 600 -11.98 -1.99 -17.67
C CYS A 600 -10.50 -1.94 -17.28
N GLY A 601 -10.15 -2.44 -16.09
CA GLY A 601 -8.80 -2.50 -15.56
C GLY A 601 -7.88 -3.48 -16.30
N ALA A 602 -8.43 -4.44 -17.04
CA ALA A 602 -7.65 -5.29 -17.93
C ALA A 602 -7.51 -4.67 -19.32
N LEU A 603 -8.61 -4.17 -19.89
CA LEU A 603 -8.68 -3.76 -21.29
C LEU A 603 -8.10 -2.36 -21.54
N LEU A 604 -8.43 -1.36 -20.72
CA LEU A 604 -8.00 0.03 -20.96
C LEU A 604 -6.46 0.17 -21.04
N PRO A 605 -5.66 -0.46 -20.14
CA PRO A 605 -4.20 -0.44 -20.27
C PRO A 605 -3.68 -1.02 -21.58
N GLU A 606 -4.35 -2.03 -22.14
CA GLU A 606 -3.95 -2.67 -23.40
C GLU A 606 -4.28 -1.81 -24.62
N LEU A 607 -5.47 -1.19 -24.61
CA LEU A 607 -5.95 -0.32 -25.67
C LEU A 607 -5.18 1.01 -25.74
N PHE A 608 -4.63 1.49 -24.62
CA PHE A 608 -3.95 2.79 -24.53
C PHE A 608 -2.42 2.69 -24.63
N ARG A 609 -1.87 1.52 -24.98
CA ARG A 609 -0.42 1.38 -25.25
C ARG A 609 -0.04 2.17 -26.50
N LEU A 610 0.65 3.29 -26.30
CA LEU A 610 1.10 4.16 -27.40
C LEU A 610 2.47 3.77 -27.99
N ASN A 611 3.18 2.79 -27.39
CA ASN A 611 4.50 2.32 -27.86
C ASN A 611 4.63 0.79 -27.90
N SER A 612 4.70 0.25 -29.12
CA SER A 612 5.79 -0.61 -29.58
C SER A 612 5.74 -0.64 -31.10
N SER A 613 6.86 -0.30 -31.75
CA SER A 613 7.08 -0.48 -33.18
C SER A 613 6.43 -1.76 -33.68
N SER A 614 5.50 -1.65 -34.64
CA SER A 614 5.12 -2.79 -35.47
C SER A 614 6.42 -3.37 -36.02
N LYS A 615 6.82 -4.57 -35.59
CA LYS A 615 7.69 -5.38 -36.42
C LYS A 615 6.92 -5.55 -37.72
N ALA A 616 7.35 -4.85 -38.75
CA ALA A 616 6.87 -5.08 -40.10
C ALA A 616 6.95 -6.59 -40.33
N SER A 617 5.81 -7.20 -40.63
CA SER A 617 5.78 -8.54 -41.17
C SER A 617 6.78 -8.56 -42.35
N PRO A 618 7.73 -9.51 -42.43
CA PRO A 618 8.53 -9.65 -43.62
C PRO A 618 7.55 -9.91 -44.77
N LYS A 619 7.54 -9.02 -45.76
CA LYS A 619 6.92 -9.29 -47.05
C LYS A 619 7.82 -10.24 -47.82
N ALA A 620 7.17 -11.21 -48.46
CA ALA A 620 7.65 -12.25 -49.37
C ALA A 620 8.29 -13.48 -48.70
#